data_AF-A0A8H7GZI5-F1
#
_entry.id   AF-A0A8H7GZI5-F1
#
_cell.length_a   1.000
_cell.length_b   1.000
_cell.length_c   1.000
_cell.angle_alpha   90.00
_cell.angle_beta   90.00
_cell.angle_gamma   90.00
#
_symmetry.space_group_name_H-M   'P 1'
#
loop_
_entity.id
_entity.type
_entity.pdbx_description
1 polymer ?
#
loop_
_entity_poly.entity_id
_entity_poly.type
_entity_poly.pdbx_seq_one_letter_code
_entity_poly.pdbx_strand_id
1 'polypeptide(L)'
;MSLPDFVQKNTPPYELMDISPLVIGGAVFNTQYCEDPEKMPITEILKVAFGKGLVALDTSPYYGRSEELIGKALAEISTEWPREKYFLCTKAGRIRLDEFDYTRESVRASVLRSLDRLKTSYLDLVYMHDIEFVSEQETYDALKELLALKKEGIIKNFGITGYPVDYLLKIALHAKKRPGNRSG
;
A
#
# COMPACT_ATOMS: atom_id res chain seq x y z
N MET A 1 0.56 -24.59 27.24
CA MET A 1 -0.02 -24.67 25.87
C MET A 1 0.90 -23.88 24.96
N SER A 2 1.69 -24.56 24.14
CA SER A 2 2.55 -23.92 23.14
C SER A 2 1.71 -23.51 21.93
N LEU A 3 1.96 -22.32 21.41
CA LEU A 3 1.38 -21.86 20.14
C LEU A 3 1.94 -22.70 18.98
N PRO A 4 1.14 -23.01 17.94
CA PRO A 4 1.59 -23.86 16.84
C PRO A 4 2.54 -23.12 15.88
N ASP A 5 3.47 -23.88 15.31
CA ASP A 5 4.45 -23.47 14.30
C ASP A 5 3.75 -23.10 12.97
N PHE A 6 3.58 -21.81 12.71
CA PHE A 6 3.10 -21.28 11.43
C PHE A 6 4.27 -20.85 10.54
N VAL A 7 5.05 -21.80 10.00
CA VAL A 7 5.82 -21.55 8.77
C VAL A 7 5.90 -22.85 7.97
N GLN A 8 4.97 -23.05 7.04
CA GLN A 8 5.16 -24.02 5.96
C GLN A 8 5.74 -23.31 4.74
N LYS A 9 6.84 -23.89 4.22
CA LYS A 9 7.48 -23.49 2.97
C LYS A 9 6.54 -23.76 1.80
N ASN A 10 6.36 -22.75 0.95
CA ASN A 10 5.67 -22.73 -0.35
C ASN A 10 4.17 -22.38 -0.31
N THR A 11 3.86 -21.08 -0.18
CA THR A 11 2.49 -20.56 -0.33
C THR A 11 2.48 -19.36 -1.29
N PRO A 12 1.51 -19.26 -2.24
CA PRO A 12 1.47 -18.20 -3.24
C PRO A 12 1.12 -16.82 -2.64
N PRO A 13 1.60 -15.70 -3.23
CA PRO A 13 1.72 -14.38 -2.59
C PRO A 13 0.40 -13.58 -2.43
N TYR A 14 -0.76 -14.24 -2.34
CA TYR A 14 -2.07 -13.57 -2.25
C TYR A 14 -2.67 -13.54 -0.85
N GLU A 15 -2.19 -14.37 0.07
CA GLU A 15 -2.61 -14.26 1.46
C GLU A 15 -1.65 -13.33 2.20
N LEU A 16 -2.20 -12.30 2.86
CA LEU A 16 -1.45 -11.34 3.69
C LEU A 16 -0.70 -12.01 4.88
N MET A 17 -0.72 -13.35 4.95
CA MET A 17 -0.08 -14.18 5.97
C MET A 17 1.45 -14.28 5.80
N ASP A 18 1.98 -14.00 4.61
CA ASP A 18 3.42 -14.10 4.30
C ASP A 18 4.15 -12.75 4.33
N ILE A 19 3.52 -11.70 4.88
CA ILE A 19 4.16 -10.40 5.09
C ILE A 19 5.15 -10.53 6.27
N SER A 20 6.33 -9.91 6.16
CA SER A 20 7.26 -9.86 7.28
C SER A 20 6.58 -9.25 8.53
N PRO A 21 6.86 -9.76 9.74
CA PRO A 21 6.16 -9.35 10.97
C PRO A 21 6.36 -7.86 11.31
N LEU A 22 7.37 -7.23 10.71
CA LEU A 22 7.60 -5.80 10.73
C LEU A 22 7.58 -5.26 9.29
N VAL A 23 6.87 -4.14 9.11
CA VAL A 23 6.80 -3.39 7.85
C VAL A 23 7.65 -2.13 7.98
N ILE A 24 8.48 -1.85 6.98
CA ILE A 24 9.30 -0.65 6.92
C ILE A 24 8.40 0.53 6.55
N GLY A 25 8.20 1.46 7.49
CA GLY A 25 7.41 2.68 7.25
C GLY A 25 8.20 3.74 6.49
N GLY A 26 7.69 4.16 5.35
CA GLY A 26 8.29 5.16 4.46
C GLY A 26 7.97 6.61 4.81
N ALA A 27 7.09 6.87 5.77
CA ALA A 27 6.69 8.23 6.14
C ALA A 27 7.87 9.15 6.51
N VAL A 28 8.97 8.61 7.03
CA VAL A 28 10.18 9.38 7.36
C VAL A 28 11.00 9.82 6.14
N PHE A 29 10.82 9.18 4.97
CA PHE A 29 11.52 9.52 3.73
C PHE A 29 10.86 10.71 3.01
N ASN A 30 10.57 11.77 3.78
CA ASN A 30 9.97 12.99 3.28
C ASN A 30 10.39 14.22 4.10
N THR A 31 10.05 15.40 3.58
CA THR A 31 10.42 16.69 4.17
C THR A 31 9.59 17.10 5.40
N GLN A 32 8.56 16.32 5.77
CA GLN A 32 7.77 16.55 6.98
C GLN A 32 8.52 16.10 8.24
N TYR A 33 9.41 15.11 8.11
CA TYR A 33 10.15 14.51 9.23
C TYR A 33 11.67 14.57 9.09
N CYS A 34 12.19 14.85 7.89
CA CYS A 34 13.63 14.95 7.61
C CYS A 34 13.89 16.17 6.73
N GLU A 35 14.82 17.06 7.08
CA GLU A 35 15.11 18.26 6.27
C GLU A 35 15.56 17.91 4.84
N ASP A 36 16.33 16.83 4.69
CA ASP A 36 16.88 16.38 3.41
C ASP A 36 16.78 14.85 3.29
N PRO A 37 15.61 14.32 2.89
CA PRO A 37 15.40 12.88 2.78
C PRO A 37 16.26 12.24 1.67
N GLU A 38 16.83 13.01 0.73
CA GLU A 38 17.74 12.48 -0.30
C GLU A 38 19.09 12.04 0.28
N LYS A 39 19.50 12.62 1.41
CA LYS A 39 20.73 12.23 2.12
C LYS A 39 20.55 11.02 3.03
N MET A 40 19.32 10.52 3.19
CA MET A 40 19.09 9.31 3.97
C MET A 40 19.68 8.09 3.25
N PRO A 41 20.34 7.16 3.96
CA PRO A 41 20.94 5.97 3.37
C PRO A 41 19.86 4.90 3.10
N ILE A 42 18.87 5.22 2.27
CA ILE A 42 17.67 4.39 2.05
C ILE A 42 18.09 3.03 1.46
N THR A 43 18.98 3.02 0.48
CA THR A 43 19.50 1.79 -0.14
C THR A 43 20.14 0.87 0.91
N GLU A 44 20.97 1.40 1.81
CA GLU A 44 21.60 0.64 2.89
C GLU A 44 20.57 0.15 3.92
N ILE A 45 19.59 0.99 4.27
CA ILE A 45 18.47 0.61 5.15
C ILE A 45 17.75 -0.61 4.56
N LEU A 46 17.39 -0.56 3.26
CA LEU A 46 16.72 -1.66 2.58
C LEU A 46 17.59 -2.91 2.52
N LYS A 47 18.88 -2.81 2.20
CA LYS A 47 19.81 -3.95 2.20
C LYS A 47 19.88 -4.63 3.57
N VAL A 48 20.01 -3.86 4.64
CA VAL A 48 20.07 -4.40 6.01
C VAL A 48 18.74 -5.04 6.40
N ALA A 49 17.62 -4.40 6.11
CA ALA A 49 16.30 -4.90 6.45
C ALA A 49 15.96 -6.18 5.68
N PHE A 50 16.15 -6.17 4.36
CA PHE A 50 15.87 -7.32 3.49
C PHE A 50 16.79 -8.49 3.80
N GLY A 51 18.08 -8.23 4.07
CA GLY A 51 19.04 -9.24 4.54
C GLY A 51 18.65 -9.89 5.88
N LYS A 52 17.76 -9.27 6.66
CA LYS A 52 17.16 -9.81 7.89
C LYS A 52 15.76 -10.40 7.69
N GLY A 53 15.27 -10.50 6.45
CA GLY A 53 13.94 -11.02 6.11
C GLY A 53 12.81 -10.01 6.31
N LEU A 54 13.11 -8.72 6.52
CA LEU A 54 12.11 -7.66 6.63
C LEU A 54 11.82 -7.10 5.23
N VAL A 55 10.91 -7.76 4.52
CA VAL A 55 10.70 -7.54 3.08
C VAL A 55 9.36 -6.87 2.77
N ALA A 56 8.79 -6.12 3.70
CA ALA A 56 7.55 -5.36 3.50
C ALA A 56 7.78 -3.87 3.70
N LEU A 57 7.21 -3.04 2.83
CA LEU A 57 7.28 -1.58 2.91
C LEU A 57 5.88 -0.96 2.85
N ASP A 58 5.71 0.14 3.57
CA ASP A 58 4.54 1.02 3.49
C ASP A 58 4.96 2.42 3.08
N THR A 59 4.27 3.01 2.11
CA THR A 59 4.49 4.38 1.66
C THR A 59 3.16 5.06 1.32
N SER A 60 3.19 6.26 0.75
CA SER A 60 2.01 6.97 0.26
C SER A 60 2.41 8.12 -0.66
N PRO A 61 1.57 8.50 -1.64
CA PRO A 61 1.70 9.76 -2.37
C PRO A 61 1.68 10.99 -1.45
N TYR A 62 1.00 10.91 -0.30
CA TYR A 62 0.98 11.97 0.70
C TYR A 62 2.33 12.13 1.43
N TYR A 63 3.17 11.09 1.46
CA TYR A 63 4.46 11.12 2.15
C TYR A 63 5.54 11.81 1.30
N GLY A 64 5.23 12.98 0.73
CA GLY A 64 6.14 13.75 -0.11
C GLY A 64 6.76 12.89 -1.22
N ARG A 65 8.09 12.81 -1.24
CA ARG A 65 8.87 12.07 -2.24
C ARG A 65 9.18 10.61 -1.85
N SER A 66 8.57 10.09 -0.79
CA SER A 66 8.85 8.74 -0.27
C SER A 66 8.76 7.64 -1.35
N GLU A 67 7.71 7.64 -2.18
CA GLU A 67 7.59 6.67 -3.28
C GLU A 67 8.75 6.72 -4.27
N GLU A 68 9.20 7.91 -4.65
CA GLU A 68 10.30 8.11 -5.59
C GLU A 68 11.64 7.65 -5.01
N LEU A 69 11.88 7.99 -3.73
CA LEU A 69 13.12 7.65 -3.03
C LEU A 69 13.21 6.15 -2.76
N ILE A 70 12.12 5.52 -2.30
CA ILE A 70 12.02 4.07 -2.15
C ILE A 70 12.19 3.39 -3.52
N GLY A 71 11.51 3.86 -4.56
CA GLY A 71 11.59 3.29 -5.89
C GLY A 71 13.00 3.33 -6.48
N LYS A 72 13.72 4.44 -6.29
CA LYS A 72 15.14 4.55 -6.66
C LYS A 72 15.99 3.50 -5.92
N ALA A 73 15.86 3.41 -4.60
CA ALA A 73 16.62 2.44 -3.80
C ALA A 73 16.31 0.98 -4.17
N LEU A 74 15.04 0.65 -4.43
CA LEU A 74 14.63 -0.68 -4.89
C LEU A 74 15.21 -1.04 -6.25
N ALA A 75 15.28 -0.08 -7.18
CA ALA A 75 15.92 -0.30 -8.48
C ALA A 75 17.42 -0.57 -8.35
N GLU A 76 18.12 0.13 -7.45
CA GLU A 76 19.55 -0.08 -7.17
C GLU A 76 19.86 -1.49 -6.62
N ILE A 77 18.93 -2.11 -5.90
CA ILE A 77 19.10 -3.45 -5.31
C ILE A 77 18.36 -4.56 -6.07
N SER A 78 17.77 -4.24 -7.22
CA SER A 78 16.87 -5.13 -7.96
C SER A 78 17.51 -6.44 -8.42
N THR A 79 18.84 -6.48 -8.60
CA THR A 79 19.58 -7.72 -8.93
C THR A 79 19.57 -8.73 -7.78
N GLU A 80 19.69 -8.28 -6.53
CA GLU A 80 19.67 -9.15 -5.34
C GLU A 80 18.22 -9.43 -4.88
N TRP A 81 17.39 -8.39 -4.98
CA TRP A 81 16.01 -8.35 -4.50
C TRP A 81 15.07 -7.96 -5.64
N PRO A 82 14.72 -8.92 -6.52
CA PRO A 82 13.74 -8.69 -7.56
C PRO A 82 12.35 -8.47 -6.96
N ARG A 83 11.46 -7.85 -7.75
CA ARG A 83 10.17 -7.30 -7.31
C ARG A 83 9.30 -8.30 -6.53
N GLU A 84 9.32 -9.56 -6.94
CA GLU A 84 8.54 -10.66 -6.36
C GLU A 84 8.99 -11.09 -4.96
N LYS A 85 10.16 -10.63 -4.48
CA LYS A 85 10.68 -10.99 -3.16
C LYS A 85 10.25 -10.06 -2.03
N TYR A 86 9.53 -8.99 -2.33
CA TYR A 86 9.10 -8.01 -1.33
C TYR A 86 7.66 -7.55 -1.56
N PHE A 87 7.07 -7.02 -0.50
CA PHE A 87 5.70 -6.54 -0.45
C PHE A 87 5.69 -5.01 -0.43
N LEU A 88 4.97 -4.39 -1.38
CA LEU A 88 4.76 -2.95 -1.44
C LEU A 88 3.32 -2.58 -1.11
N CYS A 89 3.18 -1.86 0.00
CA CYS A 89 1.98 -1.14 0.35
C CYS A 89 2.13 0.35 0.02
N THR A 90 1.13 0.91 -0.65
CA THR A 90 0.98 2.36 -0.80
C THR A 90 -0.48 2.76 -0.58
N LYS A 91 -0.80 4.04 -0.78
CA LYS A 91 -2.13 4.59 -0.54
C LYS A 91 -2.59 5.46 -1.71
N ALA A 92 -3.86 5.83 -1.73
CA ALA A 92 -4.47 6.77 -2.66
C ALA A 92 -5.51 7.64 -1.94
N GLY A 93 -6.01 8.68 -2.61
CA GLY A 93 -7.07 9.53 -2.10
C GLY A 93 -6.57 10.81 -1.41
N ARG A 94 -5.65 10.70 -0.44
CA ARG A 94 -5.05 11.87 0.21
C ARG A 94 -3.85 12.41 -0.59
N ILE A 95 -3.92 13.67 -0.99
CA ILE A 95 -2.89 14.35 -1.82
C ILE A 95 -2.01 15.25 -0.95
N ARG A 96 -2.62 16.07 -0.08
CA ARG A 96 -1.94 16.97 0.86
C ARG A 96 -2.64 16.96 2.21
N LEU A 97 -2.23 17.85 3.11
CA LEU A 97 -2.76 17.93 4.48
C LEU A 97 -4.29 18.03 4.47
N ASP A 98 -4.82 18.96 3.68
CA ASP A 98 -6.25 19.30 3.57
C ASP A 98 -6.82 19.05 2.17
N GLU A 99 -6.15 18.20 1.36
CA GLU A 99 -6.54 17.95 -0.03
C GLU A 99 -6.74 16.45 -0.28
N PHE A 100 -7.97 16.10 -0.66
CA PHE A 100 -8.42 14.74 -0.91
C PHE A 100 -9.14 14.68 -2.27
N ASP A 101 -8.86 13.63 -3.03
CA ASP A 101 -9.55 13.35 -4.29
C ASP A 101 -9.80 11.84 -4.42
N TYR A 102 -11.05 11.47 -4.18
CA TYR A 102 -11.53 10.09 -4.20
C TYR A 102 -12.28 9.75 -5.48
N THR A 103 -12.23 10.62 -6.49
CA THR A 103 -12.79 10.31 -7.81
C THR A 103 -12.09 9.10 -8.40
N ARG A 104 -12.82 8.31 -9.18
CA ARG A 104 -12.29 7.07 -9.78
C ARG A 104 -11.09 7.37 -10.69
N GLU A 105 -11.18 8.46 -11.44
CA GLU A 105 -10.15 8.93 -12.34
C GLU A 105 -8.87 9.30 -11.57
N SER A 106 -9.01 10.01 -10.45
CA SER A 106 -7.87 10.40 -9.62
C SER A 106 -7.24 9.23 -8.89
N VAL A 107 -8.04 8.30 -8.36
CA VAL A 107 -7.55 7.05 -7.77
C VAL A 107 -6.76 6.24 -8.79
N ARG A 108 -7.27 6.08 -10.03
CA ARG A 108 -6.53 5.43 -11.12
C ARG A 108 -5.20 6.12 -11.37
N ALA A 109 -5.24 7.42 -11.60
CA ALA A 109 -4.07 8.21 -11.94
C ALA A 109 -3.02 8.17 -10.81
N SER A 110 -3.47 8.17 -9.55
CA SER A 110 -2.60 8.02 -8.38
C SER A 110 -1.92 6.67 -8.35
N VAL A 111 -2.66 5.57 -8.52
CA VAL A 111 -2.07 4.21 -8.53
C VAL A 111 -1.06 4.06 -9.66
N LEU A 112 -1.38 4.54 -10.87
CA LEU A 112 -0.46 4.48 -12.01
C LEU A 112 0.80 5.33 -11.79
N ARG A 113 0.69 6.49 -11.15
CA ARG A 113 1.85 7.28 -10.71
C ARG A 113 2.70 6.53 -9.70
N SER A 114 2.08 5.87 -8.73
CA SER A 114 2.79 5.10 -7.70
C SER A 114 3.62 3.97 -8.34
N LEU A 115 3.09 3.29 -9.37
CA LEU A 115 3.83 2.29 -10.14
C LEU A 115 5.10 2.86 -10.78
N ASP A 116 4.98 4.02 -11.44
CA ASP A 116 6.10 4.71 -12.07
C ASP A 116 7.16 5.13 -11.03
N ARG A 117 6.73 5.79 -9.95
CA ARG A 117 7.61 6.25 -8.87
C ARG A 117 8.32 5.11 -8.17
N LEU A 118 7.60 4.02 -7.87
CA LEU A 118 8.14 2.82 -7.24
C LEU A 118 8.86 1.89 -8.23
N LYS A 119 8.88 2.23 -9.52
CA LYS A 119 9.56 1.50 -10.60
C LYS A 119 9.11 0.04 -10.68
N THR A 120 7.80 -0.18 -10.63
CA THR A 120 7.21 -1.52 -10.64
C THR A 120 5.96 -1.60 -11.53
N SER A 121 5.62 -2.80 -11.99
CA SER A 121 4.42 -3.05 -12.81
C SER A 121 3.18 -3.43 -11.99
N TYR A 122 3.33 -3.70 -10.69
CA TYR A 122 2.19 -4.00 -9.81
C TYR A 122 2.45 -3.59 -8.35
N LEU A 123 1.36 -3.39 -7.59
CA LEU A 123 1.39 -3.14 -6.15
C LEU A 123 0.73 -4.28 -5.38
N ASP A 124 1.27 -4.64 -4.22
CA ASP A 124 0.71 -5.73 -3.42
C ASP A 124 -0.55 -5.27 -2.67
N LEU A 125 -0.56 -4.04 -2.18
CA LEU A 125 -1.67 -3.47 -1.43
C LEU A 125 -1.79 -1.97 -1.63
N VAL A 126 -3.01 -1.51 -1.94
CA VAL A 126 -3.35 -0.08 -1.99
C VAL A 126 -4.46 0.23 -1.00
N TYR A 127 -4.21 1.16 -0.09
CA TYR A 127 -5.23 1.68 0.82
C TYR A 127 -5.86 2.98 0.31
N MET A 128 -7.15 3.20 0.53
CA MET A 128 -7.72 4.55 0.55
C MET A 128 -7.35 5.24 1.87
N HIS A 129 -6.70 6.40 1.80
CA HIS A 129 -5.99 7.05 2.91
C HIS A 129 -6.86 8.08 3.66
N ASP A 130 -7.13 7.80 4.93
CA ASP A 130 -7.87 8.69 5.85
C ASP A 130 -9.31 8.96 5.36
N ILE A 131 -10.07 7.86 5.23
CA ILE A 131 -11.41 7.85 4.65
C ILE A 131 -12.47 8.64 5.45
N GLU A 132 -12.17 9.03 6.68
CA GLU A 132 -13.03 9.85 7.55
C GLU A 132 -13.10 11.33 7.14
N PHE A 133 -12.22 11.79 6.24
CA PHE A 133 -12.23 13.16 5.71
C PHE A 133 -13.08 13.34 4.45
N VAL A 134 -13.69 12.26 3.95
CA VAL A 134 -14.54 12.26 2.75
C VAL A 134 -15.87 11.58 3.04
N SER A 135 -16.84 11.70 2.13
CA SER A 135 -18.12 11.01 2.30
C SER A 135 -17.98 9.49 2.12
N GLU A 136 -18.91 8.75 2.71
CA GLU A 136 -18.97 7.29 2.54
C GLU A 136 -19.16 6.91 1.07
N GLN A 137 -19.96 7.68 0.33
CA GLN A 137 -20.25 7.42 -1.08
C GLN A 137 -18.99 7.55 -1.94
N GLU A 138 -18.19 8.61 -1.74
CA GLU A 138 -16.90 8.78 -2.39
C GLU A 138 -15.95 7.63 -2.04
N THR A 139 -15.92 7.20 -0.77
CA THR A 139 -15.13 6.05 -0.33
C THR A 139 -15.54 4.76 -1.07
N TYR A 140 -16.85 4.48 -1.19
CA TYR A 140 -17.32 3.29 -1.91
C TYR A 140 -17.01 3.34 -3.40
N ASP A 141 -17.10 4.50 -4.04
CA ASP A 141 -16.80 4.65 -5.46
C ASP A 141 -15.30 4.51 -5.73
N ALA A 142 -14.44 5.04 -4.86
CA ALA A 142 -12.99 4.80 -4.89
C ALA A 142 -12.65 3.30 -4.72
N LEU A 143 -13.33 2.61 -3.79
CA LEU A 143 -13.11 1.17 -3.57
C LEU A 143 -13.54 0.31 -4.77
N LYS A 144 -14.60 0.70 -5.50
CA LYS A 144 -14.95 0.04 -6.78
C LYS A 144 -13.83 0.19 -7.80
N GLU A 145 -13.12 1.31 -7.78
CA GLU A 145 -12.01 1.54 -8.69
C GLU A 145 -10.78 0.69 -8.33
N LEU A 146 -10.43 0.59 -7.05
CA LEU A 146 -9.40 -0.35 -6.62
C LEU A 146 -9.76 -1.80 -6.95
N LEU A 147 -11.04 -2.17 -6.85
CA LEU A 147 -11.51 -3.49 -7.30
C LEU A 147 -11.32 -3.70 -8.81
N ALA A 148 -11.57 -2.68 -9.65
CA ALA A 148 -11.32 -2.76 -11.08
C ALA A 148 -9.82 -2.94 -11.38
N LEU A 149 -8.96 -2.13 -10.76
CA LEU A 149 -7.49 -2.26 -10.84
C LEU A 149 -6.99 -3.64 -10.37
N LYS A 150 -7.64 -4.24 -9.37
CA LYS A 150 -7.36 -5.60 -8.93
C LYS A 150 -7.71 -6.63 -10.01
N LYS A 151 -8.87 -6.49 -10.67
CA LYS A 151 -9.27 -7.37 -11.79
C LYS A 151 -8.34 -7.23 -12.99
N GLU A 152 -7.80 -6.03 -13.21
CA GLU A 152 -6.77 -5.74 -14.23
C GLU A 152 -5.38 -6.30 -13.86
N GLY A 153 -5.17 -6.76 -12.62
CA GLY A 153 -3.90 -7.31 -12.14
C GLY A 153 -2.85 -6.28 -11.73
N ILE A 154 -3.19 -4.99 -11.83
CA ILE A 154 -2.33 -3.84 -11.48
C ILE A 154 -2.06 -3.77 -9.98
N ILE A 155 -3.06 -4.11 -9.16
CA ILE A 155 -2.90 -4.25 -7.71
C ILE A 155 -3.34 -5.65 -7.28
N LYS A 156 -2.71 -6.20 -6.23
CA LYS A 156 -3.10 -7.53 -5.72
C LYS A 156 -4.20 -7.42 -4.67
N ASN A 157 -4.10 -6.46 -3.76
CA ASN A 157 -5.05 -6.23 -2.68
C ASN A 157 -5.36 -4.75 -2.49
N PHE A 158 -6.44 -4.47 -1.78
CA PHE A 158 -6.83 -3.11 -1.43
C PHE A 158 -7.58 -3.05 -0.10
N GLY A 159 -7.64 -1.87 0.51
CA GLY A 159 -8.35 -1.64 1.76
C GLY A 159 -8.61 -0.16 2.05
N ILE A 160 -8.89 0.14 3.32
CA ILE A 160 -9.09 1.49 3.86
C ILE A 160 -8.17 1.73 5.08
N THR A 161 -7.74 2.98 5.30
CA THR A 161 -7.10 3.44 6.54
C THR A 161 -7.82 4.67 7.08
N GLY A 162 -7.68 4.92 8.37
CA GLY A 162 -8.28 6.06 9.07
C GLY A 162 -8.24 5.87 10.58
N TYR A 163 -8.87 6.77 11.35
CA TYR A 163 -8.84 6.71 12.82
C TYR A 163 -10.04 6.02 13.46
N PRO A 164 -11.31 6.41 13.21
CA PRO A 164 -12.41 5.92 14.03
C PRO A 164 -12.72 4.46 13.67
N VAL A 165 -12.41 3.53 14.57
CA VAL A 165 -12.56 2.08 14.35
C VAL A 165 -13.98 1.71 13.94
N ASP A 166 -15.00 2.31 14.57
CA ASP A 166 -16.41 2.08 14.23
C ASP A 166 -16.75 2.55 12.81
N TYR A 167 -16.14 3.65 12.36
CA TYR A 167 -16.30 4.15 11.01
C TYR A 167 -15.64 3.20 9.99
N LEU A 168 -14.39 2.79 10.24
CA LEU A 168 -13.70 1.81 9.41
C LEU A 168 -14.49 0.49 9.31
N LEU A 169 -15.02 0.01 10.44
CA LEU A 169 -15.83 -1.20 10.51
C LEU A 169 -17.12 -1.04 9.69
N LYS A 170 -17.83 0.09 9.82
CA LYS A 170 -19.04 0.40 9.04
C LYS A 170 -18.76 0.30 7.54
N ILE A 171 -17.72 0.97 7.06
CA ILE A 171 -17.34 0.99 5.65
C ILE A 171 -16.94 -0.41 5.17
N ALA A 172 -16.12 -1.14 5.94
CA ALA A 172 -15.67 -2.49 5.61
C ALA A 172 -16.86 -3.48 5.51
N LEU A 173 -17.80 -3.41 6.45
CA LEU A 173 -19.01 -4.25 6.44
C LEU A 173 -19.93 -3.93 5.26
N HIS A 174 -20.05 -2.66 4.88
CA HIS A 174 -20.82 -2.27 3.70
C HIS A 174 -20.16 -2.76 2.42
N ALA A 175 -18.85 -2.56 2.27
CA ALA A 175 -18.08 -3.01 1.11
C ALA A 175 -18.14 -4.53 0.92
N LYS A 176 -18.13 -5.31 2.01
CA LYS A 176 -18.28 -6.78 1.98
C LYS A 176 -19.64 -7.25 1.46
N LYS A 177 -20.71 -6.48 1.66
CA LYS A 177 -22.09 -6.88 1.32
C LYS A 177 -22.43 -6.82 -0.17
N ARG A 178 -21.52 -6.40 -1.06
CA ARG A 178 -21.76 -6.38 -2.52
C ARG A 178 -20.59 -6.98 -3.28
N PRO A 179 -20.76 -8.21 -3.78
CA PRO A 179 -21.03 -8.38 -5.20
C PRO A 179 -22.07 -9.50 -5.48
N GLY A 180 -23.09 -9.21 -6.29
CA GLY A 180 -23.86 -10.24 -7.00
C GLY A 180 -24.87 -11.12 -6.22
N ASN A 181 -24.96 -11.07 -4.89
CA ASN A 181 -25.94 -11.89 -4.15
C ASN A 181 -27.26 -11.15 -3.92
N ARG A 182 -28.05 -10.98 -5.00
CA ARG A 182 -29.51 -10.98 -4.89
C ARG A 182 -29.96 -12.36 -5.36
N SER A 183 -30.16 -13.26 -4.42
CA SER A 183 -30.95 -14.47 -4.63
C SER A 183 -32.39 -14.02 -4.88
N GLY A 184 -32.78 -14.00 -6.16
CA GLY A 184 -34.16 -14.13 -6.60
C GLY A 184 -34.29 -15.47 -7.29
#